data_AF-A0A525I615-F1
#
_entry.id   AF-A0A525I615-F1
#
_cell.length_a   1.000
_cell.length_b   1.000
_cell.length_c   1.000
_cell.angle_alpha   90.00
_cell.angle_beta   90.00
_cell.angle_gamma   90.00
#
_symmetry.space_group_name_H-M   'P 1'
#
loop_
_entity.id
_entity.type
_entity.pdbx_description
1 polymer ?
#
loop_
_entity_poly.entity_id
_entity_poly.type
_entity_poly.pdbx_seq_one_letter_code
_entity_poly.pdbx_strand_id
1 'polypeptide(L)'
;MIALGLEGASAQTHETIIVGSGPAGLTLAMELARRGRPALLLESGLDRAGAAQDLSAATLVDPARHDDMRIAVARRLGGTSNLWGGRSLPLDPVDFVPRPFADLTRWPIEYEEIARHYPAACRYVDCGEAAFTLAAPDLRPADDDFSLTSLERASNRPWFQKAHAATLHASKLIDIRLGATVVELDVAENGHVNGVVTVAADGQRCALRAERVVLAAGGLESTRLLLAAQRRHPALFGGTDGPLGRYYMGHLIGEIADVVFAGAAIDNAFDFMRDGRGSFVRRRITPSPALQMRLELPNIAFWPIAPPIADPRHRSGPLSATALALSTPVLGRMILPELIRARHLKGNLDWRAHARNVLGDLPGTASFLAGFIRRRYFSAERIPGFFLRNGARRYGLSYHGEQSPNRDSKVTLERETDRLGLPRLRIDLRFARADAEAVARAHVSLARWLQASGFGRIEYRQNEAESADAALALMSHGSHQIGTARMGATRGEGVVDANLAAFDCPNLYVLGSAVFPTSGQANPTLSIVAFAVRLADRLSAIAAPVAVTRAQASAHG
;
A
#
# COMPACT_ATOMS: atom_id res chain seq x y z
N MET A 1 -12.37 -17.00 -16.10
CA MET A 1 -13.83 -16.75 -15.97
C MET A 1 -14.04 -15.68 -14.90
N ILE A 2 -14.92 -14.70 -15.12
CA ILE A 2 -15.35 -13.74 -14.09
C ILE A 2 -16.87 -13.84 -14.02
N ALA A 3 -17.40 -14.22 -12.86
CA ALA A 3 -18.83 -14.48 -12.68
C ALA A 3 -19.34 -13.93 -11.34
N LEU A 4 -20.64 -13.63 -11.27
CA LEU A 4 -21.33 -13.28 -10.03
C LEU A 4 -21.72 -14.55 -9.27
N GLY A 5 -21.59 -14.54 -7.95
CA GLY A 5 -22.05 -15.65 -7.10
C GLY A 5 -21.15 -16.89 -7.17
N LEU A 6 -21.69 -18.02 -6.73
CA LEU A 6 -20.91 -19.24 -6.43
C LEU A 6 -21.34 -20.47 -7.25
N GLU A 7 -22.14 -20.28 -8.29
CA GLU A 7 -22.65 -21.39 -9.10
C GLU A 7 -21.52 -22.27 -9.65
N GLY A 8 -21.61 -23.57 -9.38
CA GLY A 8 -20.62 -24.58 -9.78
C GLY A 8 -19.33 -24.60 -8.94
N ALA A 9 -19.06 -23.60 -8.10
CA ALA A 9 -17.82 -23.54 -7.32
C ALA A 9 -17.77 -24.56 -6.17
N SER A 10 -18.93 -24.95 -5.62
CA SER A 10 -19.01 -25.88 -4.49
C SER A 10 -18.90 -27.35 -4.86
N ALA A 11 -19.00 -27.68 -6.16
CA ALA A 11 -19.05 -29.07 -6.64
C ALA A 11 -17.68 -29.76 -6.67
N GLN A 12 -16.59 -29.03 -6.46
CA GLN A 12 -15.22 -29.53 -6.57
C GLN A 12 -14.32 -29.01 -5.46
N THR A 13 -13.24 -29.74 -5.19
CA THR A 13 -12.14 -29.24 -4.36
C THR A 13 -11.21 -28.40 -5.23
N HIS A 14 -10.85 -27.21 -4.77
CA HIS A 14 -9.97 -26.31 -5.50
C HIS A 14 -8.51 -26.48 -5.06
N GLU A 15 -7.60 -26.46 -6.01
CA GLU A 15 -6.16 -26.52 -5.72
C GLU A 15 -5.69 -25.30 -4.91
N THR A 16 -6.18 -24.10 -5.27
CA THR A 16 -5.89 -22.87 -4.53
C THR A 16 -7.10 -21.94 -4.54
N ILE A 17 -7.57 -21.57 -3.34
CA ILE A 17 -8.52 -20.47 -3.14
C ILE A 17 -7.74 -19.24 -2.70
N ILE A 18 -7.93 -18.12 -3.40
CA ILE A 18 -7.38 -16.82 -3.08
C ILE A 18 -8.53 -15.92 -2.62
N VAL A 19 -8.46 -15.42 -1.39
CA VAL A 19 -9.47 -14.54 -0.81
C VAL A 19 -9.08 -13.09 -1.04
N GLY A 20 -9.76 -12.42 -1.98
CA GLY A 20 -9.53 -11.03 -2.34
C GLY A 20 -8.93 -10.85 -3.75
N SER A 21 -9.49 -9.90 -4.50
CA SER A 21 -9.09 -9.61 -5.90
C SER A 21 -8.33 -8.29 -6.05
N GLY A 22 -7.57 -7.89 -5.02
CA GLY A 22 -6.64 -6.77 -5.08
C GLY A 22 -5.37 -7.06 -5.90
N PRO A 23 -4.40 -6.13 -5.93
CA PRO A 23 -3.12 -6.33 -6.63
C PRO A 23 -2.42 -7.63 -6.28
N ALA A 24 -2.42 -8.02 -5.00
CA ALA A 24 -1.78 -9.24 -4.53
C ALA A 24 -2.46 -10.49 -5.10
N GLY A 25 -3.78 -10.61 -4.90
CA GLY A 25 -4.56 -11.77 -5.35
C GLY A 25 -4.60 -11.94 -6.86
N LEU A 26 -4.80 -10.85 -7.61
CA LEU A 26 -4.78 -10.88 -9.08
C LEU A 26 -3.39 -11.27 -9.61
N THR A 27 -2.32 -10.73 -9.04
CA THR A 27 -0.95 -11.09 -9.45
C THR A 27 -0.67 -12.56 -9.19
N LEU A 28 -0.99 -13.06 -7.99
CA LEU A 28 -0.79 -14.46 -7.64
C LEU A 28 -1.55 -15.38 -8.60
N ALA A 29 -2.82 -15.08 -8.88
CA ALA A 29 -3.63 -15.87 -9.80
C ALA A 29 -3.05 -15.91 -11.22
N MET A 30 -2.58 -14.77 -11.74
CA MET A 30 -1.96 -14.71 -13.05
C MET A 30 -0.64 -15.49 -13.11
N GLU A 31 0.17 -15.41 -12.06
CA GLU A 31 1.43 -16.16 -11.98
C GLU A 31 1.22 -17.67 -11.80
N LEU A 32 0.21 -18.10 -11.04
CA LEU A 32 -0.20 -19.51 -10.95
C LEU A 32 -0.70 -20.04 -12.30
N ALA A 33 -1.57 -19.28 -12.97
CA ALA A 33 -2.09 -19.64 -14.29
C ALA A 33 -0.97 -19.73 -15.34
N ARG A 34 0.02 -18.83 -15.29
CA ARG A 34 1.21 -18.88 -16.17
C ARG A 34 2.05 -20.15 -15.95
N ARG A 35 1.96 -20.77 -14.78
CA ARG A 35 2.59 -22.04 -14.41
C ARG A 35 1.66 -23.24 -14.56
N GLY A 36 0.51 -23.07 -15.21
CA GLY A 36 -0.45 -24.15 -15.47
C GLY A 36 -1.30 -24.55 -14.26
N ARG A 37 -1.34 -23.72 -13.20
CA ARG A 37 -2.05 -24.05 -11.96
C ARG A 37 -3.35 -23.25 -11.83
N PRO A 38 -4.52 -23.89 -11.71
CA PRO A 38 -5.79 -23.21 -11.53
C PRO A 38 -5.91 -22.52 -10.16
N ALA A 39 -6.61 -21.39 -10.12
CA ALA A 39 -6.93 -20.67 -8.90
C ALA A 39 -8.36 -20.10 -8.94
N LEU A 40 -9.05 -20.23 -7.82
CA LEU A 40 -10.34 -19.58 -7.56
C LEU A 40 -10.12 -18.33 -6.70
N LEU A 41 -10.53 -17.17 -7.19
CA LEU A 41 -10.50 -15.90 -6.47
C LEU A 41 -11.90 -15.56 -6.00
N LEU A 42 -12.02 -15.22 -4.72
CA LEU A 42 -13.28 -14.81 -4.09
C LEU A 42 -13.20 -13.32 -3.78
N GLU A 43 -14.07 -12.53 -4.39
CA GLU A 43 -14.19 -11.09 -4.17
C GLU A 43 -15.53 -10.77 -3.51
N SER A 44 -15.47 -10.11 -2.36
CA SER A 44 -16.66 -9.71 -1.61
C SER A 44 -17.52 -8.69 -2.37
N GLY A 45 -16.88 -7.78 -3.10
CA GLY A 45 -17.55 -6.76 -3.91
C GLY A 45 -17.87 -7.17 -5.34
N LEU A 46 -18.31 -6.18 -6.11
CA LEU A 46 -18.60 -6.31 -7.55
C LEU A 46 -17.48 -5.67 -8.39
N ASP A 47 -17.74 -5.35 -9.65
CA ASP A 47 -16.84 -4.57 -10.50
C ASP A 47 -16.69 -3.10 -10.00
N ARG A 48 -17.72 -2.61 -9.31
CA ARG A 48 -17.82 -1.26 -8.73
C ARG A 48 -18.03 -1.34 -7.23
N ALA A 49 -17.79 -0.21 -6.55
CA ALA A 49 -18.11 -0.08 -5.14
C ALA A 49 -19.63 -0.22 -4.94
N GLY A 50 -20.04 -0.90 -3.88
CA GLY A 50 -21.44 -1.15 -3.57
C GLY A 50 -21.63 -1.54 -2.11
N ALA A 51 -22.77 -2.14 -1.76
CA ALA A 51 -23.17 -2.47 -0.39
C ALA A 51 -22.21 -3.42 0.36
N ALA A 52 -21.31 -4.11 -0.35
CA ALA A 52 -20.23 -4.87 0.28
C ALA A 52 -19.29 -3.95 1.07
N GLN A 53 -19.04 -2.72 0.61
CA GLN A 53 -18.10 -1.77 1.21
C GLN A 53 -18.37 -1.51 2.70
N ASP A 54 -19.65 -1.50 3.11
CA ASP A 54 -20.06 -1.29 4.49
C ASP A 54 -19.63 -2.42 5.45
N LEU A 55 -19.33 -3.62 4.92
CA LEU A 55 -18.80 -4.75 5.69
C LEU A 55 -17.39 -4.47 6.26
N SER A 56 -16.71 -3.45 5.75
CA SER A 56 -15.41 -3.03 6.26
C SER A 56 -15.50 -1.99 7.38
N ALA A 57 -16.70 -1.60 7.82
CA ALA A 57 -16.86 -0.70 8.96
C ALA A 57 -16.12 -1.24 10.21
N ALA A 58 -15.36 -0.35 10.85
CA ALA A 58 -14.55 -0.66 12.02
C ALA A 58 -14.71 0.43 13.08
N THR A 59 -14.59 0.05 14.35
CA THR A 59 -14.49 1.00 15.45
C THR A 59 -13.06 1.53 15.53
N LEU A 60 -12.89 2.85 15.44
CA LEU A 60 -11.60 3.50 15.64
C LEU A 60 -11.50 3.96 17.10
N VAL A 61 -10.46 3.54 17.82
CA VAL A 61 -10.21 3.99 19.20
C VAL A 61 -9.88 5.48 19.21
N ASP A 62 -9.04 5.92 18.27
CA ASP A 62 -8.74 7.32 18.00
C ASP A 62 -9.01 7.63 16.52
N PRO A 63 -10.17 8.23 16.18
CA PRO A 63 -10.50 8.61 14.81
C PRO A 63 -9.55 9.64 14.19
N ALA A 64 -8.74 10.35 14.98
CA ALA A 64 -7.74 11.27 14.43
C ALA A 64 -6.51 10.54 13.87
N ARG A 65 -6.31 9.26 14.22
CA ARG A 65 -5.11 8.48 13.85
C ARG A 65 -5.30 7.54 12.67
N HIS A 66 -6.53 7.34 12.21
CA HIS A 66 -6.83 6.39 11.15
C HIS A 66 -8.02 6.86 10.32
N ASP A 67 -7.92 6.77 8.99
CA ASP A 67 -9.03 7.07 8.09
C ASP A 67 -10.18 6.05 8.25
N ASP A 68 -11.43 6.43 7.98
CA ASP A 68 -12.53 5.47 8.01
C ASP A 68 -12.24 4.29 7.06
N MET A 69 -12.39 3.06 7.57
CA MET A 69 -12.12 1.85 6.80
C MET A 69 -12.95 1.77 5.52
N ARG A 70 -14.16 2.35 5.49
CA ARG A 70 -15.03 2.40 4.31
C ARG A 70 -14.45 3.22 3.16
N ILE A 71 -13.44 4.07 3.41
CA ILE A 71 -12.72 4.81 2.38
C ILE A 71 -11.24 4.40 2.27
N ALA A 72 -10.70 3.71 3.28
CA ALA A 72 -9.31 3.23 3.28
C ALA A 72 -9.14 1.87 2.55
N VAL A 73 -10.20 1.06 2.45
CA VAL A 73 -10.22 -0.19 1.69
C VAL A 73 -11.17 -0.12 0.50
N ALA A 74 -11.05 -1.07 -0.43
CA ALA A 74 -11.99 -1.18 -1.54
C ALA A 74 -12.40 -2.64 -1.72
N ARG A 75 -13.67 -2.93 -1.44
CA ARG A 75 -14.31 -4.23 -1.72
C ARG A 75 -14.94 -4.19 -3.10
N ARG A 76 -14.12 -4.50 -4.10
CA ARG A 76 -14.46 -4.59 -5.52
C ARG A 76 -13.30 -5.19 -6.29
N LEU A 77 -13.56 -5.64 -7.51
CA LEU A 77 -12.54 -6.14 -8.43
C LEU A 77 -11.39 -5.13 -8.61
N GLY A 78 -10.17 -5.59 -8.36
CA GLY A 78 -8.95 -4.76 -8.37
C GLY A 78 -8.59 -4.16 -7.01
N GLY A 79 -9.46 -4.27 -5.99
CA GLY A 79 -9.20 -3.82 -4.62
C GLY A 79 -8.78 -2.36 -4.53
N THR A 80 -7.81 -2.07 -3.64
CA THR A 80 -7.30 -0.71 -3.36
C THR A 80 -6.51 -0.09 -4.52
N SER A 81 -6.20 -0.83 -5.59
CA SER A 81 -5.69 -0.22 -6.83
C SER A 81 -6.70 0.71 -7.51
N ASN A 82 -7.96 0.67 -7.08
CA ASN A 82 -8.96 1.64 -7.48
C ASN A 82 -8.90 2.96 -6.70
N LEU A 83 -8.11 3.03 -5.62
CA LEU A 83 -8.03 4.17 -4.70
C LEU A 83 -6.62 4.80 -4.63
N TRP A 84 -5.59 4.08 -5.06
CA TRP A 84 -4.20 4.52 -4.95
C TRP A 84 -3.76 5.54 -6.01
N GLY A 85 -2.59 6.15 -5.78
CA GLY A 85 -1.96 7.11 -6.69
C GLY A 85 -0.97 6.51 -7.68
N GLY A 86 -0.75 5.19 -7.70
CA GLY A 86 0.17 4.52 -8.62
C GLY A 86 1.66 4.77 -8.36
N ARG A 87 2.04 5.37 -7.21
CA ARG A 87 3.45 5.51 -6.80
C ARG A 87 4.02 4.13 -6.47
N SER A 88 5.17 3.84 -7.06
CA SER A 88 5.80 2.51 -7.03
C SER A 88 7.25 2.64 -6.61
N LEU A 89 7.61 1.95 -5.53
CA LEU A 89 8.95 1.92 -4.98
C LEU A 89 9.18 0.57 -4.29
N PRO A 90 10.37 -0.05 -4.42
CA PRO A 90 10.72 -1.20 -3.60
C PRO A 90 10.90 -0.79 -2.13
N LEU A 91 10.84 -1.76 -1.22
CA LEU A 91 11.46 -1.60 0.10
C LEU A 91 12.96 -1.34 -0.08
N ASP A 92 13.57 -0.68 0.90
CA ASP A 92 15.00 -0.39 0.87
C ASP A 92 15.78 -1.52 1.56
N PRO A 93 17.04 -1.80 1.18
CA PRO A 93 17.85 -2.82 1.85
C PRO A 93 17.94 -2.64 3.37
N VAL A 94 17.96 -1.39 3.85
CA VAL A 94 18.00 -1.06 5.29
C VAL A 94 16.77 -1.56 6.06
N ASP A 95 15.64 -1.78 5.38
CA ASP A 95 14.42 -2.33 6.01
C ASP A 95 14.64 -3.78 6.49
N PHE A 96 15.58 -4.51 5.89
CA PHE A 96 15.87 -5.93 6.16
C PHE A 96 17.04 -6.13 7.14
N VAL A 97 17.80 -5.07 7.43
CA VAL A 97 18.98 -5.15 8.30
C VAL A 97 18.58 -4.94 9.76
N PRO A 98 19.11 -5.72 10.72
CA PRO A 98 18.90 -5.48 12.14
C PRO A 98 19.35 -4.07 12.56
N ARG A 99 18.42 -3.32 13.16
CA ARG A 99 18.67 -1.97 13.70
C ARG A 99 18.52 -2.02 15.23
N PRO A 100 19.57 -1.72 16.03
CA PRO A 100 19.52 -1.82 17.49
C PRO A 100 18.45 -0.94 18.16
N PHE A 101 18.10 0.18 17.55
CA PHE A 101 17.04 1.08 18.02
C PHE A 101 15.63 0.62 17.60
N ALA A 102 15.53 -0.53 16.90
CA ALA A 102 14.29 -1.07 16.36
C ALA A 102 14.23 -2.60 16.51
N ASP A 103 14.51 -3.14 17.71
CA ASP A 103 14.69 -4.59 17.94
C ASP A 103 13.54 -5.51 17.48
N LEU A 104 12.33 -4.95 17.35
CA LEU A 104 11.12 -5.63 16.87
C LEU A 104 11.04 -5.74 15.33
N THR A 105 12.06 -5.25 14.60
CA THR A 105 12.11 -5.09 13.13
C THR A 105 12.92 -6.19 12.40
N ARG A 106 12.73 -7.46 12.75
CA ARG A 106 13.50 -8.55 12.13
C ARG A 106 12.73 -9.23 11.00
N TRP A 107 13.28 -9.14 9.79
CA TRP A 107 12.80 -9.91 8.64
C TRP A 107 13.42 -11.32 8.66
N PRO A 108 12.64 -12.38 8.44
CA PRO A 108 13.19 -13.75 8.33
C PRO A 108 13.69 -14.06 6.91
N ILE A 109 13.96 -13.03 6.12
CA ILE A 109 14.45 -13.10 4.74
C ILE A 109 15.39 -11.93 4.49
N GLU A 110 16.26 -12.06 3.50
CA GLU A 110 17.14 -10.98 3.04
C GLU A 110 16.51 -10.15 1.92
N TYR A 111 17.02 -8.94 1.69
CA TYR A 111 16.53 -8.05 0.64
C TYR A 111 16.62 -8.69 -0.76
N GLU A 112 17.71 -9.40 -1.05
CA GLU A 112 17.98 -10.03 -2.35
C GLU A 112 16.94 -11.10 -2.70
N GLU A 113 16.32 -11.72 -1.69
CA GLU A 113 15.25 -12.71 -1.89
C GLU A 113 14.01 -12.09 -2.49
N ILE A 114 13.63 -10.87 -2.09
CA ILE A 114 12.50 -10.17 -2.68
C ILE A 114 12.92 -9.37 -3.92
N ALA A 115 14.15 -8.85 -3.93
CA ALA A 115 14.64 -7.95 -4.98
C ALA A 115 14.58 -8.57 -6.38
N ARG A 116 14.90 -9.88 -6.48
CA ARG A 116 14.85 -10.65 -7.73
C ARG A 116 13.45 -10.69 -8.37
N HIS A 117 12.39 -10.41 -7.61
CA HIS A 117 11.00 -10.42 -8.08
C HIS A 117 10.49 -9.03 -8.50
N TYR A 118 11.21 -7.94 -8.20
CA TYR A 118 10.80 -6.60 -8.63
C TYR A 118 10.68 -6.42 -10.15
N PRO A 119 11.51 -7.02 -11.01
CA PRO A 119 11.31 -6.96 -12.46
C PRO A 119 9.94 -7.51 -12.89
N ALA A 120 9.47 -8.60 -12.28
CA ALA A 120 8.14 -9.13 -12.53
C ALA A 120 7.05 -8.21 -11.94
N ALA A 121 7.27 -7.71 -10.72
CA ALA A 121 6.32 -6.80 -10.08
C ALA A 121 6.11 -5.51 -10.87
N CYS A 122 7.17 -4.92 -11.43
CA CYS A 122 7.07 -3.70 -12.24
C CYS A 122 6.28 -3.92 -13.54
N ARG A 123 6.32 -5.12 -14.13
CA ARG A 123 5.46 -5.48 -15.27
C ARG A 123 3.98 -5.52 -14.87
N TYR A 124 3.65 -6.10 -13.71
CA TYR A 124 2.27 -6.14 -13.22
C TYR A 124 1.75 -4.77 -12.79
N VAL A 125 2.59 -3.96 -12.16
CA VAL A 125 2.26 -2.59 -11.76
C VAL A 125 2.25 -1.63 -12.95
N ASP A 126 2.83 -2.03 -14.10
CA ASP A 126 3.00 -1.21 -15.30
C ASP A 126 3.75 0.09 -14.99
N CYS A 127 4.91 -0.02 -14.34
CA CYS A 127 5.76 1.11 -13.93
C CYS A 127 7.17 1.09 -14.54
N GLY A 128 7.37 0.42 -15.68
CA GLY A 128 8.65 0.40 -16.40
C GLY A 128 9.62 -0.66 -15.90
N GLU A 129 10.91 -0.49 -16.21
CA GLU A 129 11.97 -1.39 -15.72
C GLU A 129 12.23 -1.20 -14.21
N ALA A 130 12.65 -2.27 -13.53
CA ALA A 130 12.95 -2.25 -12.10
C ALA A 130 14.30 -1.56 -11.77
N ALA A 131 14.41 -0.27 -12.08
CA ALA A 131 15.58 0.56 -11.75
C ALA A 131 15.13 1.76 -10.91
N PHE A 132 15.52 1.80 -9.62
CA PHE A 132 15.02 2.82 -8.67
C PHE A 132 16.10 3.81 -8.24
N THR A 133 17.20 3.88 -9.00
CA THR A 133 18.33 4.75 -8.74
C THR A 133 18.78 5.43 -10.03
N LEU A 134 19.03 6.73 -10.00
CA LEU A 134 19.60 7.48 -11.11
C LEU A 134 20.55 8.56 -10.59
N ALA A 135 21.78 8.55 -11.10
CA ALA A 135 22.81 9.50 -10.72
C ALA A 135 22.41 10.96 -10.97
N ALA A 136 23.02 11.87 -10.23
CA ALA A 136 22.82 13.30 -10.31
C ALA A 136 24.17 14.01 -10.51
N PRO A 137 24.88 13.79 -11.63
CA PRO A 137 26.28 14.24 -11.78
C PRO A 137 26.46 15.75 -11.63
N ASP A 138 25.43 16.53 -11.96
CA ASP A 138 25.42 17.99 -11.83
C ASP A 138 25.20 18.49 -10.38
N LEU A 139 24.92 17.57 -9.44
CA LEU A 139 24.70 17.87 -8.04
C LEU A 139 25.78 17.18 -7.20
N ARG A 140 26.67 17.97 -6.61
CA ARG A 140 27.78 17.48 -5.78
C ARG A 140 27.47 17.76 -4.30
N PRO A 141 27.03 16.75 -3.54
CA PRO A 141 26.78 16.93 -2.12
C PRO A 141 28.11 17.11 -1.36
N ALA A 142 28.04 17.72 -0.18
CA ALA A 142 29.22 17.93 0.67
C ALA A 142 29.78 16.60 1.23
N ASP A 143 28.90 15.63 1.47
CA ASP A 143 29.19 14.29 1.97
C ASP A 143 28.08 13.31 1.55
N ASP A 144 28.22 12.04 1.95
CA ASP A 144 27.31 10.95 1.62
C ASP A 144 26.21 10.71 2.67
N ASP A 145 25.94 11.66 3.57
CA ASP A 145 24.91 11.48 4.61
C ASP A 145 23.49 11.43 4.02
N PHE A 146 23.25 12.13 2.91
CA PHE A 146 22.02 12.02 2.13
C PHE A 146 22.31 11.75 0.65
N SER A 147 21.42 10.97 0.04
CA SER A 147 21.45 10.64 -1.38
C SER A 147 20.32 11.33 -2.14
N LEU A 148 20.65 11.76 -3.36
CA LEU A 148 19.73 12.26 -4.37
C LEU A 148 19.47 11.23 -5.48
N THR A 149 19.95 9.99 -5.35
CA THR A 149 19.86 9.02 -6.44
C THR A 149 18.54 8.25 -6.45
N SER A 150 17.85 8.18 -5.31
CA SER A 150 16.61 7.40 -5.18
C SER A 150 15.49 7.95 -6.05
N LEU A 151 14.84 7.07 -6.80
CA LEU A 151 13.72 7.38 -7.67
C LEU A 151 12.46 6.63 -7.24
N GLU A 152 11.33 7.31 -7.26
CA GLU A 152 10.01 6.67 -7.34
C GLU A 152 9.56 6.54 -8.81
N ARG A 153 8.78 5.49 -9.11
CA ARG A 153 8.17 5.26 -10.43
C ARG A 153 6.66 5.41 -10.40
N ALA A 154 6.09 5.88 -11.49
CA ALA A 154 4.65 5.98 -11.66
C ALA A 154 4.07 4.82 -12.48
N SER A 155 3.00 4.21 -11.99
CA SER A 155 2.19 3.27 -12.77
C SER A 155 1.48 3.99 -13.92
N ASN A 156 1.63 3.46 -15.14
CA ASN A 156 0.96 3.96 -16.34
C ASN A 156 -0.52 3.54 -16.37
N ARG A 157 -0.85 2.38 -15.79
CA ARG A 157 -2.21 1.82 -15.70
C ARG A 157 -2.51 1.39 -14.26
N PRO A 158 -2.85 2.33 -13.37
CA PRO A 158 -2.98 2.05 -11.93
C PRO A 158 -4.14 1.10 -11.58
N TRP A 159 -5.19 1.01 -12.40
CA TRP A 159 -6.32 0.12 -12.12
C TRP A 159 -6.00 -1.31 -12.55
N PHE A 160 -5.60 -2.17 -11.62
CA PHE A 160 -5.09 -3.52 -11.91
C PHE A 160 -6.04 -4.37 -12.76
N GLN A 161 -7.33 -4.36 -12.43
CA GLN A 161 -8.35 -5.11 -13.15
C GLN A 161 -8.53 -4.63 -14.59
N LYS A 162 -8.26 -3.35 -14.87
CA LYS A 162 -8.28 -2.80 -16.23
C LYS A 162 -6.97 -3.05 -16.96
N ALA A 163 -5.84 -2.91 -16.26
CA ALA A 163 -4.50 -3.14 -16.80
C ALA A 163 -4.35 -4.59 -17.31
N HIS A 164 -4.96 -5.53 -16.60
CA HIS A 164 -4.84 -6.97 -16.86
C HIS A 164 -6.12 -7.63 -17.40
N ALA A 165 -7.13 -6.86 -17.81
CA ALA A 165 -8.43 -7.37 -18.23
C ALA A 165 -8.31 -8.47 -19.31
N ALA A 166 -7.47 -8.26 -20.32
CA ALA A 166 -7.27 -9.23 -21.39
C ALA A 166 -6.77 -10.59 -20.86
N THR A 167 -5.77 -10.59 -19.98
CA THR A 167 -5.24 -11.81 -19.34
C THR A 167 -6.29 -12.50 -18.48
N LEU A 168 -7.04 -11.74 -17.68
CA LEU A 168 -8.07 -12.27 -16.77
C LEU A 168 -9.24 -12.89 -17.54
N HIS A 169 -9.64 -12.31 -18.66
CA HIS A 169 -10.72 -12.85 -19.51
C HIS A 169 -10.27 -14.05 -20.36
N ALA A 170 -9.03 -14.05 -20.86
CA ALA A 170 -8.52 -15.13 -21.72
C ALA A 170 -8.18 -16.41 -20.95
N SER A 171 -7.83 -16.31 -19.66
CA SER A 171 -7.41 -17.47 -18.87
C SER A 171 -8.59 -18.36 -18.45
N LYS A 172 -8.49 -19.65 -18.76
CA LYS A 172 -9.38 -20.69 -18.25
C LYS A 172 -8.97 -21.21 -16.86
N LEU A 173 -7.75 -20.88 -16.42
CA LEU A 173 -7.20 -21.30 -15.13
C LEU A 173 -7.49 -20.31 -14.00
N ILE A 174 -8.01 -19.11 -14.33
CA ILE A 174 -8.38 -18.10 -13.35
C ILE A 174 -9.90 -18.05 -13.28
N ASP A 175 -10.47 -18.42 -12.15
CA ASP A 175 -11.90 -18.26 -11.87
C ASP A 175 -12.09 -17.16 -10.82
N ILE A 176 -12.82 -16.08 -11.13
CA ILE A 176 -13.08 -14.97 -10.20
C ILE A 176 -14.58 -14.91 -9.91
N ARG A 177 -14.93 -15.04 -8.63
CA ARG A 177 -16.32 -14.95 -8.15
C ARG A 177 -16.55 -13.66 -7.39
N LEU A 178 -17.37 -12.80 -7.98
CA LEU A 178 -17.77 -11.51 -7.41
C LEU A 178 -18.99 -11.69 -6.49
N GLY A 179 -19.15 -10.78 -5.53
CA GLY A 179 -20.21 -10.85 -4.53
C GLY A 179 -20.08 -12.05 -3.57
N ALA A 180 -18.90 -12.64 -3.48
CA ALA A 180 -18.60 -13.82 -2.67
C ALA A 180 -17.77 -13.42 -1.45
N THR A 181 -18.45 -13.17 -0.33
CA THR A 181 -17.77 -12.73 0.90
C THR A 181 -17.34 -13.92 1.74
N VAL A 182 -16.05 -14.15 1.89
CA VAL A 182 -15.53 -15.13 2.87
C VAL A 182 -15.80 -14.62 4.28
N VAL A 183 -16.38 -15.48 5.12
CA VAL A 183 -16.75 -15.20 6.52
C VAL A 183 -16.15 -16.19 7.51
N GLU A 184 -15.54 -17.28 7.04
CA GLU A 184 -14.93 -18.29 7.93
C GLU A 184 -13.80 -19.03 7.21
N LEU A 185 -12.77 -19.38 7.98
CA LEU A 185 -11.79 -20.40 7.64
C LEU A 185 -12.22 -21.71 8.31
N ASP A 186 -12.43 -22.77 7.54
CA ASP A 186 -12.76 -24.09 8.09
C ASP A 186 -11.46 -24.79 8.50
N VAL A 187 -11.08 -24.63 9.77
CA VAL A 187 -9.83 -25.17 10.34
C VAL A 187 -10.12 -26.46 11.10
N ALA A 188 -9.49 -27.55 10.68
CA ALA A 188 -9.53 -28.83 11.38
C ALA A 188 -8.69 -28.79 12.67
N GLU A 189 -8.92 -29.75 13.57
CA GLU A 189 -8.19 -29.86 14.85
C GLU A 189 -6.67 -29.97 14.69
N ASN A 190 -6.20 -30.55 13.58
CA ASN A 190 -4.78 -30.68 13.24
C ASN A 190 -4.17 -29.40 12.61
N GLY A 191 -4.91 -28.30 12.57
CA GLY A 191 -4.48 -27.03 11.97
C GLY A 191 -4.63 -26.94 10.45
N HIS A 192 -5.04 -28.02 9.78
CA HIS A 192 -5.28 -27.99 8.34
C HIS A 192 -6.53 -27.16 8.00
N VAL A 193 -6.43 -26.25 7.03
CA VAL A 193 -7.57 -25.48 6.54
C VAL A 193 -8.24 -26.24 5.41
N ASN A 194 -9.41 -26.83 5.66
CA ASN A 194 -10.14 -27.61 4.66
C ASN A 194 -10.72 -26.74 3.54
N GLY A 195 -10.80 -25.42 3.74
CA GLY A 195 -11.42 -24.49 2.82
C GLY A 195 -11.96 -23.23 3.51
N VAL A 196 -12.97 -22.61 2.89
CA VAL A 196 -13.58 -21.37 3.36
C VAL A 196 -15.10 -21.44 3.34
N VAL A 197 -15.75 -20.73 4.26
CA VAL A 197 -17.19 -20.45 4.18
C VAL A 197 -17.40 -19.08 3.57
N THR A 198 -18.24 -19.03 2.55
CA THR A 198 -18.60 -17.83 1.79
C THR A 198 -20.07 -17.52 1.95
N VAL A 199 -20.42 -16.23 1.86
CA VAL A 199 -21.79 -15.76 1.71
C VAL A 199 -21.89 -15.00 0.39
N ALA A 200 -22.72 -15.50 -0.52
CA ALA A 200 -23.00 -14.87 -1.80
C ALA A 200 -23.88 -13.62 -1.64
N ALA A 201 -24.01 -12.83 -2.71
CA ALA A 201 -24.76 -11.58 -2.71
C ALA A 201 -26.25 -11.75 -2.41
N ASP A 202 -26.82 -12.91 -2.71
CA ASP A 202 -28.19 -13.33 -2.40
C ASP A 202 -28.36 -13.83 -0.94
N GLY A 203 -27.29 -13.88 -0.16
CA GLY A 203 -27.28 -14.36 1.22
C GLY A 203 -27.02 -15.87 1.36
N GLN A 204 -26.86 -16.62 0.26
CA GLN A 204 -26.59 -18.04 0.32
C GLN A 204 -25.20 -18.28 0.95
N ARG A 205 -25.17 -19.08 2.03
CA ARG A 205 -23.92 -19.54 2.65
C ARG A 205 -23.44 -20.83 1.96
N CYS A 206 -22.16 -20.90 1.65
CA CYS A 206 -21.57 -22.01 0.93
C CYS A 206 -20.16 -22.33 1.44
N ALA A 207 -19.90 -23.60 1.72
CA ALA A 207 -18.55 -24.09 2.04
C ALA A 207 -17.83 -24.49 0.74
N LEU A 208 -16.63 -23.97 0.55
CA LEU A 208 -15.76 -24.27 -0.60
C LEU A 208 -14.52 -24.99 -0.09
N ARG A 209 -14.24 -26.18 -0.63
CA ARG A 209 -13.08 -26.98 -0.25
C ARG A 209 -11.83 -26.54 -1.01
N ALA A 210 -10.69 -26.51 -0.33
CA ALA A 210 -9.42 -26.16 -0.96
C ALA A 210 -8.25 -26.96 -0.38
N GLU A 211 -7.28 -27.27 -1.22
CA GLU A 211 -6.00 -27.82 -0.76
C GLU A 211 -5.14 -26.73 -0.12
N ARG A 212 -5.25 -25.50 -0.64
CA ARG A 212 -4.49 -24.33 -0.18
C ARG A 212 -5.38 -23.10 -0.16
N VAL A 213 -5.25 -22.29 0.89
CA VAL A 213 -5.96 -21.03 1.02
C VAL A 213 -4.96 -19.89 1.13
N VAL A 214 -5.14 -18.84 0.33
CA VAL A 214 -4.33 -17.62 0.39
C VAL A 214 -5.22 -16.44 0.76
N LEU A 215 -4.97 -15.83 1.91
CA LEU A 215 -5.62 -14.58 2.31
C LEU A 215 -4.92 -13.40 1.64
N ALA A 216 -5.58 -12.80 0.65
CA ALA A 216 -5.12 -11.63 -0.10
C ALA A 216 -6.10 -10.45 0.01
N ALA A 217 -6.79 -10.34 1.14
CA ALA A 217 -7.89 -9.39 1.35
C ALA A 217 -7.41 -7.98 1.79
N GLY A 218 -6.10 -7.70 1.70
CA GLY A 218 -5.48 -6.49 2.25
C GLY A 218 -5.02 -6.68 3.70
N GLY A 219 -4.48 -5.62 4.31
CA GLY A 219 -3.87 -5.70 5.63
C GLY A 219 -4.87 -6.11 6.72
N LEU A 220 -5.93 -5.32 6.87
CA LEU A 220 -6.86 -5.50 7.99
C LEU A 220 -7.94 -6.57 7.77
N GLU A 221 -8.47 -6.74 6.56
CA GLU A 221 -9.49 -7.77 6.32
C GLU A 221 -8.91 -9.19 6.37
N SER A 222 -7.64 -9.38 5.95
CA SER A 222 -6.96 -10.67 6.15
C SER A 222 -6.77 -10.95 7.64
N THR A 223 -6.33 -9.94 8.42
CA THR A 223 -6.23 -10.05 9.88
C THR A 223 -7.59 -10.30 10.54
N ARG A 224 -8.68 -9.70 10.04
CA ARG A 224 -10.04 -9.92 10.56
C ARG A 224 -10.45 -11.38 10.44
N LEU A 225 -10.18 -12.02 9.30
CA LEU A 225 -10.45 -13.45 9.09
C LEU A 225 -9.59 -14.33 10.01
N LEU A 226 -8.30 -14.01 10.17
CA LEU A 226 -7.42 -14.75 11.08
C LEU A 226 -7.86 -14.62 12.54
N LEU A 227 -8.23 -13.41 12.99
CA LEU A 227 -8.74 -13.19 14.35
C LEU A 227 -10.07 -13.94 14.57
N ALA A 228 -10.93 -14.00 13.56
CA ALA A 228 -12.18 -14.74 13.64
C ALA A 228 -11.94 -16.25 13.78
N ALA A 229 -10.93 -16.79 13.08
CA ALA A 229 -10.48 -18.17 13.24
C ALA A 229 -9.86 -18.40 14.63
N GLN A 230 -8.99 -17.50 15.11
CA GLN A 230 -8.39 -17.59 16.45
C GLN A 230 -9.45 -17.57 17.55
N ARG A 231 -10.52 -16.78 17.41
CA ARG A 231 -11.61 -16.76 18.39
C ARG A 231 -12.29 -18.14 18.54
N ARG A 232 -12.30 -18.96 17.49
CA ARG A 232 -12.83 -20.34 17.51
C ARG A 232 -11.78 -21.36 17.94
N HIS A 233 -10.51 -21.09 17.62
CA HIS A 233 -9.37 -21.93 17.95
C HIS A 233 -8.28 -21.09 18.66
N PRO A 234 -8.42 -20.84 19.98
CA PRO A 234 -7.61 -19.85 20.70
C PRO A 234 -6.10 -20.07 20.68
N ALA A 235 -5.65 -21.29 20.39
CA ALA A 235 -4.24 -21.65 20.30
C ALA A 235 -3.57 -21.26 18.96
N LEU A 236 -4.35 -20.96 17.92
CA LEU A 236 -3.80 -20.57 16.61
C LEU A 236 -3.09 -19.22 16.67
N PHE A 237 -2.15 -19.04 15.75
CA PHE A 237 -1.39 -17.83 15.47
C PHE A 237 -0.60 -17.33 16.70
N GLY A 238 0.04 -18.27 17.39
CA GLY A 238 0.81 -18.02 18.61
C GLY A 238 -0.04 -17.78 19.87
N GLY A 239 -1.35 -18.07 19.82
CA GLY A 239 -2.28 -17.87 20.92
C GLY A 239 -2.80 -16.44 21.03
N THR A 240 -3.72 -16.20 21.97
CA THR A 240 -4.35 -14.88 22.20
C THR A 240 -3.36 -13.79 22.64
N ASP A 241 -2.25 -14.19 23.25
CA ASP A 241 -1.13 -13.29 23.60
C ASP A 241 -0.04 -13.22 22.53
N GLY A 242 -0.24 -13.95 21.43
CA GLY A 242 0.65 -14.01 20.28
C GLY A 242 0.67 -12.72 19.45
N PRO A 243 1.34 -12.78 18.28
CA PRO A 243 1.59 -11.62 17.43
C PRO A 243 0.39 -11.17 16.59
N LEU A 244 -0.64 -12.00 16.42
CA LEU A 244 -1.78 -11.69 15.55
C LEU A 244 -2.51 -10.41 15.99
N GLY A 245 -2.73 -9.51 15.04
CA GLY A 245 -3.39 -8.22 15.25
C GLY A 245 -2.52 -7.16 15.91
N ARG A 246 -1.30 -7.47 16.33
CA ARG A 246 -0.38 -6.53 16.98
C ARG A 246 0.59 -5.92 15.98
N TYR A 247 1.37 -4.94 16.43
CA TYR A 247 2.39 -4.26 15.60
C TYR A 247 1.76 -3.56 14.40
N TYR A 248 0.54 -3.03 14.58
CA TYR A 248 -0.13 -2.32 13.50
C TYR A 248 0.63 -1.04 13.17
N MET A 249 1.06 -0.94 11.92
CA MET A 249 1.80 0.20 11.39
C MET A 249 1.06 0.81 10.19
N GLY A 250 1.15 2.13 10.11
CA GLY A 250 0.94 2.95 8.94
C GLY A 250 2.27 3.47 8.40
N HIS A 251 2.32 4.77 8.10
CA HIS A 251 3.58 5.48 7.88
C HIS A 251 3.58 6.84 8.57
N LEU A 252 4.77 7.37 8.85
CA LEU A 252 4.97 8.74 9.29
C LEU A 252 4.94 9.64 8.06
N ILE A 253 3.85 10.38 7.86
CA ILE A 253 3.72 11.32 6.74
C ILE A 253 3.38 12.70 7.27
N GLY A 254 4.07 13.71 6.78
CA GLY A 254 3.75 15.08 7.13
C GLY A 254 4.63 16.11 6.43
N GLU A 255 4.43 17.35 6.84
CA GLU A 255 5.16 18.53 6.40
C GLU A 255 5.28 19.49 7.59
N ILE A 256 6.45 19.51 8.22
CA ILE A 256 6.74 20.40 9.36
C ILE A 256 7.68 21.56 8.96
N ALA A 257 8.07 21.62 7.69
CA ALA A 257 8.96 22.64 7.17
C ALA A 257 8.75 22.85 5.67
N ASP A 258 9.30 23.94 5.17
CA ASP A 258 9.48 24.21 3.75
C ASP A 258 10.96 24.08 3.39
N VAL A 259 11.26 23.78 2.13
CA VAL A 259 12.61 23.81 1.57
C VAL A 259 12.73 24.96 0.57
N VAL A 260 13.84 25.69 0.63
CA VAL A 260 14.19 26.75 -0.34
C VAL A 260 15.48 26.35 -1.05
N PHE A 261 15.38 26.06 -2.35
CA PHE A 261 16.52 25.63 -3.15
C PHE A 261 17.38 26.81 -3.64
N ALA A 262 18.70 26.65 -3.54
CA ALA A 262 19.67 27.69 -3.88
C ALA A 262 19.84 27.92 -5.40
N GLY A 263 19.64 26.87 -6.22
CA GLY A 263 19.95 26.87 -7.65
C GLY A 263 18.86 26.25 -8.52
N ALA A 264 18.84 26.58 -9.81
CA ALA A 264 17.94 25.95 -10.78
C ALA A 264 18.26 24.46 -10.98
N ALA A 265 19.52 24.05 -10.84
CA ALA A 265 19.93 22.65 -11.02
C ALA A 265 19.24 21.71 -10.01
N ILE A 266 19.32 22.02 -8.71
CA ILE A 266 18.67 21.24 -7.65
C ILE A 266 17.14 21.35 -7.72
N ASP A 267 16.60 22.53 -8.09
CA ASP A 267 15.16 22.72 -8.29
C ASP A 267 14.60 21.85 -9.43
N ASN A 268 15.32 21.81 -10.57
CA ASN A 268 14.97 20.97 -11.72
C ASN A 268 15.03 19.47 -11.40
N ALA A 269 15.89 19.07 -10.46
CA ALA A 269 16.12 17.66 -10.15
C ALA A 269 14.92 16.95 -9.51
N PHE A 270 13.93 17.68 -8.98
CA PHE A 270 12.73 17.13 -8.34
C PHE A 270 11.46 17.20 -9.19
N ASP A 271 11.57 17.65 -10.45
CA ASP A 271 10.47 17.61 -11.41
C ASP A 271 10.20 16.16 -11.87
N PHE A 272 9.05 15.93 -12.49
CA PHE A 272 8.75 14.65 -13.13
C PHE A 272 9.60 14.50 -14.39
N MET A 273 10.38 13.42 -14.45
CA MET A 273 11.28 13.14 -15.57
C MET A 273 11.02 11.76 -16.17
N ARG A 274 11.52 11.55 -17.39
CA ARG A 274 11.57 10.25 -18.05
C ARG A 274 13.02 9.82 -18.08
N ASP A 275 13.29 8.62 -17.57
CA ASP A 275 14.64 8.05 -17.55
C ASP A 275 14.89 7.06 -18.70
N GLY A 276 13.95 6.98 -19.65
CA GLY A 276 14.01 6.06 -20.79
C GLY A 276 13.58 4.63 -20.48
N ARG A 277 13.09 4.34 -19.27
CA ARG A 277 12.76 2.97 -18.82
C ARG A 277 11.27 2.69 -18.70
N GLY A 278 10.43 3.39 -19.47
CA GLY A 278 9.01 3.04 -19.62
C GLY A 278 8.04 3.63 -18.58
N SER A 279 8.47 4.60 -17.77
CA SER A 279 7.59 5.31 -16.83
C SER A 279 8.12 6.70 -16.50
N PHE A 280 7.25 7.57 -16.01
CA PHE A 280 7.71 8.76 -15.29
C PHE A 280 8.35 8.37 -13.96
N VAL A 281 9.41 9.08 -13.61
CA VAL A 281 10.11 8.97 -12.34
C VAL A 281 10.21 10.31 -11.64
N ARG A 282 10.44 10.26 -10.34
CA ARG A 282 10.71 11.45 -9.53
C ARG A 282 11.76 11.16 -8.48
N ARG A 283 12.64 12.13 -8.26
CA ARG A 283 13.73 12.04 -7.30
C ARG A 283 13.27 12.29 -5.87
N ARG A 284 13.97 11.67 -4.92
CA ARG A 284 13.76 11.83 -3.49
C ARG A 284 15.11 12.02 -2.79
N ILE A 285 15.08 12.64 -1.61
CA ILE A 285 16.23 12.77 -0.73
C ILE A 285 16.10 11.69 0.34
N THR A 286 17.10 10.83 0.47
CA THR A 286 17.08 9.72 1.45
C THR A 286 18.37 9.72 2.27
N PRO A 287 18.31 9.58 3.60
CA PRO A 287 19.50 9.44 4.43
C PRO A 287 20.20 8.13 4.13
N SER A 288 21.53 8.13 4.16
CA SER A 288 22.32 6.91 3.98
C SER A 288 22.12 5.94 5.14
N PRO A 289 22.30 4.62 4.94
CA PRO A 289 22.22 3.66 6.04
C PRO A 289 23.16 4.00 7.21
N ALA A 290 24.35 4.53 6.92
CA ALA A 290 25.31 4.95 7.94
C ALA A 290 24.78 6.13 8.79
N LEU A 291 24.14 7.13 8.16
CA LEU A 291 23.49 8.22 8.88
C LEU A 291 22.31 7.70 9.72
N GLN A 292 21.48 6.83 9.16
CA GLN A 292 20.34 6.24 9.86
C GLN A 292 20.78 5.49 11.12
N MET A 293 21.86 4.72 11.06
CA MET A 293 22.43 4.03 12.23
C MET A 293 23.01 5.02 13.25
N ARG A 294 23.76 6.03 12.78
CA ARG A 294 24.44 7.00 13.66
C ARG A 294 23.48 7.91 14.43
N LEU A 295 22.35 8.26 13.83
CA LEU A 295 21.35 9.16 14.43
C LEU A 295 20.06 8.46 14.89
N GLU A 296 20.06 7.12 14.85
CA GLU A 296 18.92 6.27 15.21
C GLU A 296 17.64 6.75 14.49
N LEU A 297 17.71 6.85 13.17
CA LEU A 297 16.60 7.30 12.34
C LEU A 297 15.82 6.08 11.83
N PRO A 298 14.47 6.13 11.82
CA PRO A 298 13.69 5.20 11.03
C PRO A 298 14.03 5.41 9.54
N ASN A 299 13.73 4.42 8.70
CA ASN A 299 13.83 4.63 7.27
C ASN A 299 12.89 5.77 6.86
N ILE A 300 13.38 6.77 6.12
CA ILE A 300 12.65 8.00 5.81
C ILE A 300 13.11 8.60 4.49
N ALA A 301 12.19 9.23 3.75
CA ALA A 301 12.49 9.95 2.52
C ALA A 301 11.83 11.33 2.53
N PHE A 302 12.48 12.29 1.86
CA PHE A 302 12.01 13.66 1.70
C PHE A 302 11.86 14.04 0.24
N TRP A 303 10.90 14.91 -0.06
CA TRP A 303 10.79 15.55 -1.36
C TRP A 303 10.02 16.87 -1.27
N PRO A 304 10.30 17.84 -2.15
CA PRO A 304 9.52 19.07 -2.22
C PRO A 304 8.10 18.74 -2.71
N ILE A 305 7.09 19.46 -2.24
CA ILE A 305 5.73 19.42 -2.78
C ILE A 305 5.24 20.82 -3.08
N ALA A 306 4.30 20.92 -4.01
CA ALA A 306 3.64 22.19 -4.29
C ALA A 306 2.91 22.69 -3.03
N PRO A 307 2.74 24.01 -2.86
CA PRO A 307 1.90 24.57 -1.81
C PRO A 307 0.52 23.91 -1.79
N PRO A 308 -0.15 23.84 -0.61
CA PRO A 308 -1.48 23.26 -0.51
C PRO A 308 -2.44 23.80 -1.58
N ILE A 309 -3.03 22.90 -2.37
CA ILE A 309 -3.88 23.26 -3.51
C ILE A 309 -5.05 24.15 -3.06
N ALA A 310 -5.57 23.94 -1.85
CA ALA A 310 -6.68 24.70 -1.28
C ALA A 310 -6.31 26.10 -0.75
N ASP A 311 -5.02 26.46 -0.69
CA ASP A 311 -4.59 27.77 -0.18
C ASP A 311 -4.32 28.76 -1.32
N PRO A 312 -5.23 29.71 -1.62
CA PRO A 312 -5.10 30.60 -2.78
C PRO A 312 -3.92 31.57 -2.68
N ARG A 313 -3.24 31.67 -1.53
CA ARG A 313 -2.04 32.50 -1.36
C ARG A 313 -0.85 32.01 -2.19
N HIS A 314 -0.93 30.80 -2.76
CA HIS A 314 0.05 30.30 -3.73
C HIS A 314 0.08 31.10 -5.05
N ARG A 315 -0.94 31.93 -5.34
CA ARG A 315 -1.02 32.83 -6.52
C ARG A 315 -0.67 32.17 -7.86
N SER A 316 -1.18 30.95 -8.07
CA SER A 316 -0.90 30.12 -9.25
C SER A 316 -2.21 29.78 -9.93
N GLY A 317 -2.36 30.20 -11.20
CA GLY A 317 -3.55 29.89 -11.99
C GLY A 317 -3.81 28.38 -12.12
N PRO A 318 -2.81 27.55 -12.49
CA PRO A 318 -2.96 26.08 -12.52
C PRO A 318 -3.39 25.41 -11.21
N LEU A 319 -2.77 25.78 -10.07
CA LEU A 319 -3.17 25.24 -8.76
C LEU A 319 -4.61 25.63 -8.43
N SER A 320 -4.97 26.89 -8.66
CA SER A 320 -6.33 27.38 -8.41
C SER A 320 -7.36 26.70 -9.31
N ALA A 321 -7.08 26.52 -10.60
CA ALA A 321 -7.96 25.80 -11.51
C ALA A 321 -8.19 24.35 -11.03
N THR A 322 -7.12 23.70 -10.55
CA THR A 322 -7.20 22.35 -9.98
C THR A 322 -8.03 22.34 -8.69
N ALA A 323 -7.83 23.31 -7.79
CA ALA A 323 -8.59 23.45 -6.55
C ALA A 323 -10.10 23.57 -6.80
N LEU A 324 -10.47 24.45 -7.75
CA LEU A 324 -11.86 24.64 -8.17
C LEU A 324 -12.45 23.35 -8.76
N ALA A 325 -11.69 22.64 -9.63
CA ALA A 325 -12.12 21.38 -10.21
C ALA A 325 -12.32 20.28 -9.15
N LEU A 326 -11.39 20.12 -8.21
CA LEU A 326 -11.46 19.11 -7.14
C LEU A 326 -12.58 19.41 -6.13
N SER A 327 -12.91 20.69 -5.90
CA SER A 327 -14.02 21.11 -5.05
C SER A 327 -15.39 20.88 -5.65
N THR A 328 -15.47 20.75 -6.97
CA THR A 328 -16.73 20.46 -7.67
C THR A 328 -17.08 18.98 -7.51
N PRO A 329 -18.20 18.59 -6.87
CA PRO A 329 -18.44 17.21 -6.45
C PRO A 329 -18.38 16.17 -7.58
N VAL A 330 -18.91 16.50 -8.76
CA VAL A 330 -18.91 15.59 -9.91
C VAL A 330 -17.50 15.48 -10.51
N LEU A 331 -16.86 16.61 -10.81
CA LEU A 331 -15.54 16.64 -11.44
C LEU A 331 -14.45 16.10 -10.52
N GLY A 332 -14.45 16.47 -9.24
CA GLY A 332 -13.44 16.04 -8.28
C GLY A 332 -13.40 14.52 -8.11
N ARG A 333 -14.56 13.86 -8.03
CA ARG A 333 -14.67 12.40 -7.94
C ARG A 333 -14.24 11.66 -9.21
N MET A 334 -14.30 12.32 -10.37
CA MET A 334 -13.77 11.77 -11.63
C MET A 334 -12.25 11.88 -11.72
N ILE A 335 -11.64 12.89 -11.08
CA ILE A 335 -10.20 13.19 -11.18
C ILE A 335 -9.39 12.43 -10.13
N LEU A 336 -9.82 12.42 -8.87
CA LEU A 336 -9.10 11.77 -7.75
C LEU A 336 -10.03 10.92 -6.87
N PRO A 337 -9.56 9.77 -6.38
CA PRO A 337 -10.26 9.01 -5.34
C PRO A 337 -10.54 9.85 -4.08
N GLU A 338 -11.67 9.60 -3.41
CA GLU A 338 -12.17 10.42 -2.30
C GLU A 338 -11.16 10.59 -1.16
N LEU A 339 -10.44 9.53 -0.78
CA LEU A 339 -9.41 9.58 0.25
C LEU A 339 -8.27 10.56 -0.12
N ILE A 340 -7.83 10.55 -1.38
CA ILE A 340 -6.79 11.47 -1.86
C ILE A 340 -7.38 12.88 -1.98
N ARG A 341 -8.60 13.01 -2.48
CA ARG A 341 -9.29 14.31 -2.66
C ARG A 341 -9.49 15.03 -1.33
N ALA A 342 -9.98 14.33 -0.30
CA ALA A 342 -10.21 14.86 1.04
C ALA A 342 -8.91 15.39 1.68
N ARG A 343 -7.76 14.77 1.39
CA ARG A 343 -6.45 15.24 1.86
C ARG A 343 -6.02 16.57 1.22
N HIS A 344 -6.39 16.82 -0.04
CA HIS A 344 -6.02 18.05 -0.77
C HIS A 344 -6.95 19.24 -0.46
N LEU A 345 -8.17 18.99 0.00
CA LEU A 345 -9.22 20.01 0.20
C LEU A 345 -9.58 20.22 1.68
N LYS A 346 -8.63 20.07 2.60
CA LYS A 346 -8.89 20.32 4.02
C LYS A 346 -9.25 21.80 4.23
N GLY A 347 -10.48 22.07 4.69
CA GLY A 347 -10.98 23.41 5.02
C GLY A 347 -11.97 24.00 3.99
N ASN A 348 -12.44 25.23 4.26
CA ASN A 348 -13.31 25.96 3.33
C ASN A 348 -12.49 26.57 2.20
N LEU A 349 -12.88 26.29 0.95
CA LEU A 349 -12.19 26.80 -0.23
C LEU A 349 -12.64 28.24 -0.54
N ASP A 350 -11.69 29.19 -0.59
CA ASP A 350 -11.97 30.57 -1.06
C ASP A 350 -12.04 30.60 -2.59
N TRP A 351 -13.24 30.32 -3.10
CA TRP A 351 -13.54 30.26 -4.52
C TRP A 351 -13.17 31.54 -5.28
N ARG A 352 -13.36 32.72 -4.66
CA ARG A 352 -13.13 34.01 -5.30
C ARG A 352 -11.64 34.29 -5.48
N ALA A 353 -10.84 34.00 -4.46
CA ALA A 353 -9.39 34.16 -4.54
C ALA A 353 -8.78 33.17 -5.56
N HIS A 354 -9.26 31.93 -5.60
CA HIS A 354 -8.82 30.98 -6.62
C HIS A 354 -9.20 31.42 -8.04
N ALA A 355 -10.44 31.88 -8.27
CA ALA A 355 -10.86 32.40 -9.57
C ALA A 355 -9.99 33.59 -10.02
N ARG A 356 -9.63 34.50 -9.10
CA ARG A 356 -8.74 35.62 -9.40
C ARG A 356 -7.35 35.16 -9.87
N ASN A 357 -6.78 34.15 -9.23
CA ASN A 357 -5.49 33.59 -9.64
C ASN A 357 -5.56 32.97 -11.06
N VAL A 358 -6.66 32.29 -11.39
CA VAL A 358 -6.88 31.74 -12.74
C VAL A 358 -7.00 32.85 -13.77
N LEU A 359 -7.82 33.87 -13.49
CA LEU A 359 -8.01 35.02 -14.37
C LEU A 359 -6.73 35.84 -14.57
N GLY A 360 -5.89 35.94 -13.54
CA GLY A 360 -4.62 36.66 -13.58
C GLY A 360 -3.53 36.00 -14.43
N ASP A 361 -3.68 34.72 -14.79
CA ASP A 361 -2.75 33.99 -15.67
C ASP A 361 -3.52 33.00 -16.57
N LEU A 362 -4.51 33.50 -17.31
CA LEU A 362 -5.31 32.65 -18.20
C LEU A 362 -4.45 31.95 -19.27
N PRO A 363 -3.54 32.62 -20.00
CA PRO A 363 -2.74 31.96 -21.03
C PRO A 363 -1.80 30.90 -20.45
N GLY A 364 -1.12 31.18 -19.34
CA GLY A 364 -0.23 30.23 -18.66
C GLY A 364 -1.00 29.04 -18.10
N THR A 365 -2.16 29.29 -17.49
CA THR A 365 -3.06 28.24 -16.99
C THR A 365 -3.54 27.32 -18.10
N ALA A 366 -4.03 27.89 -19.21
CA ALA A 366 -4.54 27.11 -20.34
C ALA A 366 -3.43 26.26 -20.98
N SER A 367 -2.26 26.85 -21.21
CA SER A 367 -1.10 26.15 -21.78
C SER A 367 -0.64 24.99 -20.88
N PHE A 368 -0.54 25.24 -19.57
CA PHE A 368 -0.16 24.21 -18.60
C PHE A 368 -1.17 23.06 -18.58
N LEU A 369 -2.47 23.36 -18.47
CA LEU A 369 -3.53 22.35 -18.41
C LEU A 369 -3.60 21.54 -19.71
N ALA A 370 -3.48 22.18 -20.87
CA ALA A 370 -3.43 21.48 -22.16
C ALA A 370 -2.23 20.52 -22.24
N GLY A 371 -1.04 20.98 -21.84
CA GLY A 371 0.17 20.16 -21.78
C GLY A 371 0.07 19.02 -20.77
N PHE A 372 -0.60 19.24 -19.63
CA PHE A 372 -0.88 18.22 -18.62
C PHE A 372 -1.85 17.17 -19.15
N ILE A 373 -3.01 17.57 -19.69
CA ILE A 373 -4.03 16.67 -20.25
C ILE A 373 -3.43 15.78 -21.34
N ARG A 374 -2.64 16.36 -22.27
CA ARG A 374 -1.94 15.60 -23.31
C ARG A 374 -1.03 14.52 -22.73
N ARG A 375 -0.20 14.87 -21.73
CA ARG A 375 0.73 13.94 -21.07
C ARG A 375 0.02 12.92 -20.16
N ARG A 376 -1.14 13.27 -19.61
CA ARG A 376 -1.88 12.45 -18.66
C ARG A 376 -2.75 11.39 -19.32
N TYR A 377 -3.37 11.72 -20.46
CA TYR A 377 -4.40 10.90 -21.10
C TYR A 377 -4.02 10.38 -22.48
N PHE A 378 -3.15 11.08 -23.22
CA PHE A 378 -2.83 10.77 -24.62
C PHE A 378 -1.37 10.31 -24.84
N SER A 379 -0.64 10.00 -23.76
CA SER A 379 0.73 9.48 -23.83
C SER A 379 0.78 8.05 -23.30
N ALA A 380 1.69 7.24 -23.86
CA ALA A 380 1.93 5.86 -23.39
C ALA A 380 2.42 5.86 -21.94
N GLU A 381 3.45 6.66 -21.67
CA GLU A 381 3.89 6.98 -20.30
C GLU A 381 3.05 8.16 -19.78
N ARG A 382 2.32 7.92 -18.70
CA ARG A 382 1.35 8.90 -18.17
C ARG A 382 1.92 9.64 -16.98
N ILE A 383 1.91 10.97 -17.05
CA ILE A 383 2.36 11.79 -15.92
C ILE A 383 1.40 11.58 -14.73
N PRO A 384 1.88 11.23 -13.52
CA PRO A 384 1.00 10.84 -12.40
C PRO A 384 0.28 12.04 -11.78
N GLY A 385 0.86 13.23 -11.89
CA GLY A 385 0.38 14.47 -11.31
C GLY A 385 1.23 15.63 -11.83
N PHE A 386 1.23 16.74 -11.13
CA PHE A 386 2.08 17.88 -11.49
C PHE A 386 2.87 18.39 -10.31
N PHE A 387 4.08 18.87 -10.59
CA PHE A 387 4.90 19.64 -9.67
C PHE A 387 5.05 21.04 -10.29
N LEU A 388 4.64 22.08 -9.55
CA LEU A 388 4.65 23.44 -10.05
C LEU A 388 5.83 24.18 -9.45
N ARG A 389 6.86 24.36 -10.28
CA ARG A 389 8.03 25.17 -9.92
C ARG A 389 7.65 26.64 -9.84
N ASN A 390 8.34 27.37 -8.96
CA ASN A 390 8.10 28.80 -8.76
C ASN A 390 9.43 29.56 -8.64
N GLY A 391 9.41 30.86 -8.94
CA GLY A 391 10.62 31.70 -8.95
C GLY A 391 11.32 31.82 -7.59
N ALA A 392 10.57 31.69 -6.49
CA ALA A 392 11.13 31.67 -5.14
C ALA A 392 11.80 30.34 -4.78
N ARG A 393 11.60 29.28 -5.58
CA ARG A 393 12.13 27.93 -5.36
C ARG A 393 11.87 27.40 -3.95
N ARG A 394 10.74 27.81 -3.39
CA ARG A 394 10.25 27.45 -2.07
C ARG A 394 9.09 26.47 -2.20
N TYR A 395 9.16 25.36 -1.48
CA TYR A 395 8.22 24.25 -1.54
C TYR A 395 7.96 23.70 -0.15
N GLY A 396 6.77 23.12 0.09
CA GLY A 396 6.58 22.32 1.29
C GLY A 396 7.55 21.13 1.26
N LEU A 397 8.16 20.79 2.40
CA LEU A 397 9.03 19.63 2.49
C LEU A 397 8.23 18.46 3.07
N SER A 398 7.80 17.56 2.18
CA SER A 398 7.11 16.35 2.60
C SER A 398 8.12 15.30 3.05
N TYR A 399 7.81 14.63 4.15
CA TYR A 399 8.49 13.40 4.56
C TYR A 399 7.54 12.21 4.51
N HIS A 400 8.11 11.03 4.27
CA HIS A 400 7.46 9.74 4.40
C HIS A 400 8.43 8.78 5.05
N GLY A 401 8.07 8.24 6.20
CA GLY A 401 8.94 7.40 7.00
C GLY A 401 8.25 6.17 7.55
N GLU A 402 9.08 5.23 7.96
CA GLU A 402 8.70 4.05 8.69
C GLU A 402 8.14 4.44 10.06
N GLN A 403 6.98 3.87 10.39
CA GLN A 403 6.51 3.81 11.77
C GLN A 403 7.14 2.59 12.45
N SER A 404 7.70 2.80 13.64
CA SER A 404 8.28 1.71 14.42
C SER A 404 7.20 0.71 14.86
N PRO A 405 7.44 -0.61 14.79
CA PRO A 405 6.48 -1.60 15.26
C PRO A 405 6.28 -1.49 16.77
N ASN A 406 5.02 -1.32 17.19
CA ASN A 406 4.63 -1.24 18.59
C ASN A 406 3.62 -2.35 18.91
N ARG A 407 3.91 -3.20 19.90
CA ARG A 407 3.04 -4.31 20.30
C ARG A 407 1.65 -3.86 20.75
N ASP A 408 1.53 -2.66 21.30
CA ASP A 408 0.26 -2.09 21.77
C ASP A 408 -0.51 -1.33 20.68
N SER A 409 0.14 -1.02 19.56
CA SER A 409 -0.57 -0.64 18.33
C SER A 409 -1.17 -1.89 17.72
N LYS A 410 -2.49 -2.04 17.80
CA LYS A 410 -3.14 -3.32 17.51
C LYS A 410 -4.56 -3.19 16.97
N VAL A 411 -5.04 -4.28 16.40
CA VAL A 411 -6.42 -4.49 15.99
C VAL A 411 -6.99 -5.72 16.67
N THR A 412 -8.22 -5.62 17.14
CA THR A 412 -8.94 -6.71 17.81
C THR A 412 -10.35 -6.84 17.23
N LEU A 413 -11.09 -7.87 17.64
CA LEU A 413 -12.50 -8.00 17.26
C LEU A 413 -13.41 -7.34 18.30
N GLU A 414 -14.45 -6.67 17.82
CA GLU A 414 -15.59 -6.27 18.64
C GLU A 414 -16.49 -7.47 18.96
N ARG A 415 -17.40 -7.29 19.92
CA ARG A 415 -18.50 -8.25 20.14
C ARG A 415 -19.54 -8.17 19.03
N GLU A 416 -19.80 -6.95 18.54
CA GLU A 416 -20.74 -6.70 17.46
C GLU A 416 -20.23 -7.23 16.13
N THR A 417 -21.16 -7.76 15.34
CA THR A 417 -20.90 -8.35 14.02
C THR A 417 -21.42 -7.46 12.90
N ASP A 418 -20.87 -7.62 11.71
CA ASP A 418 -21.47 -7.09 10.50
C ASP A 418 -22.74 -7.87 10.11
N ARG A 419 -23.42 -7.43 9.05
CA ARG A 419 -24.65 -8.05 8.56
C ARG A 419 -24.50 -9.51 8.09
N LEU A 420 -23.27 -10.04 8.00
CA LEU A 420 -23.00 -11.44 7.63
C LEU A 420 -22.55 -12.29 8.83
N GLY A 421 -22.52 -11.71 10.04
CA GLY A 421 -22.16 -12.38 11.28
C GLY A 421 -20.66 -12.43 11.56
N LEU A 422 -19.83 -11.73 10.77
CA LEU A 422 -18.40 -11.63 11.05
C LEU A 422 -18.15 -10.45 12.00
N PRO A 423 -17.36 -10.60 13.09
CA PRO A 423 -17.11 -9.51 14.02
C PRO A 423 -16.44 -8.33 13.33
N ARG A 424 -16.81 -7.11 13.75
CA ARG A 424 -16.15 -5.89 13.26
C ARG A 424 -14.78 -5.74 13.90
N LEU A 425 -13.89 -5.04 13.22
CA LEU A 425 -12.59 -4.68 13.81
C LEU A 425 -12.75 -3.51 14.78
N ARG A 426 -11.96 -3.56 15.85
CA ARG A 426 -11.58 -2.43 16.68
C ARG A 426 -10.12 -2.09 16.39
N ILE A 427 -9.85 -0.85 15.98
CA ILE A 427 -8.53 -0.39 15.53
C ILE A 427 -7.96 0.60 16.55
N ASP A 428 -6.87 0.22 17.20
CA ASP A 428 -6.08 1.02 18.14
C ASP A 428 -4.69 1.24 17.55
N LEU A 429 -4.59 2.14 16.56
CA LEU A 429 -3.33 2.51 15.92
C LEU A 429 -2.63 3.58 16.76
N ARG A 430 -1.41 3.29 17.21
CA ARG A 430 -0.63 4.16 18.10
C ARG A 430 0.69 4.55 17.47
N PHE A 431 0.95 5.85 17.44
CA PHE A 431 2.24 6.42 17.03
C PHE A 431 3.08 6.77 18.26
N ALA A 432 4.38 6.49 18.21
CA ALA A 432 5.28 6.75 19.32
C ALA A 432 5.86 8.17 19.25
N ARG A 433 6.11 8.78 20.41
CA ARG A 433 6.86 10.06 20.47
C ARG A 433 8.29 9.91 19.93
N ALA A 434 8.94 8.77 20.18
CA ALA A 434 10.27 8.49 19.67
C ALA A 434 10.35 8.56 18.13
N ASP A 435 9.31 8.11 17.42
CA ASP A 435 9.22 8.25 15.96
C ASP A 435 9.20 9.74 15.54
N ALA A 436 8.47 10.59 16.28
CA ALA A 436 8.37 12.01 15.99
C ALA A 436 9.67 12.77 16.28
N GLU A 437 10.36 12.40 17.35
CA GLU A 437 11.69 12.92 17.68
C GLU A 437 12.72 12.51 16.61
N ALA A 438 12.66 11.29 16.09
CA ALA A 438 13.54 10.85 15.02
C ALA A 438 13.26 11.60 13.70
N VAL A 439 11.99 11.86 13.37
CA VAL A 439 11.61 12.75 12.25
C VAL A 439 12.22 14.15 12.44
N ALA A 440 12.15 14.72 13.64
CA ALA A 440 12.75 16.03 13.93
C ALA A 440 14.28 16.00 13.76
N ARG A 441 14.98 14.99 14.29
CA ARG A 441 16.43 14.80 14.09
C ARG A 441 16.80 14.69 12.61
N ALA A 442 16.02 13.95 11.82
CA ALA A 442 16.23 13.82 10.39
C ALA A 442 16.12 15.17 9.66
N HIS A 443 15.18 16.04 10.04
CA HIS A 443 15.06 17.39 9.47
C HIS A 443 16.28 18.27 9.82
N VAL A 444 16.75 18.23 11.07
CA VAL A 444 17.94 18.99 11.48
C VAL A 444 19.18 18.55 10.71
N SER A 445 19.37 17.24 10.55
CA SER A 445 20.48 16.68 9.76
C SER A 445 20.36 17.06 8.28
N LEU A 446 19.16 16.99 7.70
CA LEU A 446 18.90 17.40 6.32
C LEU A 446 19.15 18.90 6.10
N ALA A 447 18.76 19.76 7.05
CA ALA A 447 18.99 21.20 6.97
C ALA A 447 20.49 21.52 6.87
N ARG A 448 21.30 20.88 7.73
CA ARG A 448 22.76 21.02 7.72
C ARG A 448 23.37 20.53 6.41
N TRP A 449 22.93 19.37 5.93
CA TRP A 449 23.42 18.81 4.66
C TRP A 449 23.07 19.67 3.45
N LEU A 450 21.84 20.20 3.37
CA LEU A 450 21.44 21.12 2.30
C LEU A 450 22.26 22.40 2.29
N GLN A 451 22.56 22.95 3.47
CA GLN A 451 23.37 24.15 3.62
C GLN A 451 24.83 23.89 3.25
N ALA A 452 25.43 22.82 3.78
CA ALA A 452 26.82 22.45 3.50
C ALA A 452 27.05 22.11 2.01
N SER A 453 26.07 21.47 1.37
CA SER A 453 26.11 21.14 -0.06
C SER A 453 25.79 22.34 -0.97
N GLY A 454 25.45 23.51 -0.41
CA GLY A 454 25.02 24.67 -1.19
C GLY A 454 23.72 24.45 -1.97
N PHE A 455 22.90 23.47 -1.58
CA PHE A 455 21.66 23.11 -2.26
C PHE A 455 20.47 23.93 -1.79
N GLY A 456 20.53 24.51 -0.59
CA GLY A 456 19.43 25.33 -0.08
C GLY A 456 19.40 25.40 1.44
N ARG A 457 18.22 25.70 1.96
CA ARG A 457 17.94 25.72 3.40
C ARG A 457 16.53 25.18 3.69
N ILE A 458 16.30 24.82 4.95
CA ILE A 458 14.98 24.49 5.49
C ILE A 458 14.43 25.69 6.25
N GLU A 459 13.14 25.95 6.11
CA GLU A 459 12.38 26.95 6.88
C GLU A 459 11.26 26.23 7.65
N TYR A 460 11.41 26.09 8.97
CA TYR A 460 10.42 25.43 9.81
C TYR A 460 9.12 26.24 9.89
N ARG A 461 7.97 25.54 9.96
CA ARG A 461 6.64 26.16 10.10
C ARG A 461 6.28 26.48 11.55
N GLN A 462 7.09 25.98 12.47
CA GLN A 462 7.03 26.11 13.92
C GLN A 462 8.42 26.46 14.45
N ASN A 463 8.58 26.68 15.75
CA ASN A 463 9.93 26.76 16.33
C ASN A 463 10.63 25.40 16.15
N GLU A 464 11.91 25.38 15.78
CA GLU A 464 12.66 24.14 15.56
C GLU A 464 12.54 23.17 16.76
N ALA A 465 12.56 23.68 17.99
CA ALA A 465 12.42 22.90 19.22
C ALA A 465 11.07 22.17 19.35
N GLU A 466 10.02 22.65 18.67
CA GLU A 466 8.66 22.09 18.70
C GLU A 466 8.42 21.09 17.55
N SER A 467 9.44 20.78 16.75
CA SER A 467 9.31 19.95 15.55
C SER A 467 8.79 18.54 15.83
N ALA A 468 9.16 17.95 16.98
CA ALA A 468 8.66 16.63 17.37
C ALA A 468 7.14 16.68 17.67
N ASP A 469 6.66 17.73 18.34
CA ASP A 469 5.23 17.90 18.63
C ASP A 469 4.43 18.15 17.35
N ALA A 470 4.96 18.98 16.45
CA ALA A 470 4.37 19.21 15.13
C ALA A 470 4.30 17.92 14.30
N ALA A 471 5.35 17.12 14.29
CA ALA A 471 5.37 15.83 13.59
C ALA A 471 4.35 14.86 14.19
N LEU A 472 4.31 14.73 15.53
CA LEU A 472 3.38 13.84 16.23
C LEU A 472 1.92 14.23 15.97
N ALA A 473 1.60 15.52 15.85
CA ALA A 473 0.26 16.00 15.53
C ALA A 473 -0.19 15.60 14.11
N LEU A 474 0.74 15.42 13.17
CA LEU A 474 0.45 15.04 11.78
C LEU A 474 0.32 13.52 11.58
N MET A 475 0.87 12.71 12.50
CA MET A 475 0.85 11.24 12.43
C MET A 475 -0.57 10.68 12.54
N SER A 476 -1.19 10.45 11.38
CA SER A 476 -2.59 10.02 11.25
C SER A 476 -2.80 8.98 10.15
N HIS A 477 -1.70 8.50 9.55
CA HIS A 477 -1.76 7.75 8.31
C HIS A 477 -1.84 6.25 8.52
N GLY A 478 -2.98 5.76 9.00
CA GLY A 478 -3.27 4.33 9.12
C GLY A 478 -3.70 3.64 7.82
N SER A 479 -3.82 4.35 6.69
CA SER A 479 -4.37 3.76 5.46
C SER A 479 -3.46 2.76 4.75
N HIS A 480 -2.13 2.82 4.97
CA HIS A 480 -1.22 1.75 4.56
C HIS A 480 -1.18 0.70 5.67
N GLN A 481 -1.97 -0.36 5.51
CA GLN A 481 -2.26 -1.28 6.60
C GLN A 481 -1.17 -2.35 6.75
N ILE A 482 -0.21 -2.20 7.68
CA ILE A 482 1.01 -3.01 7.72
C ILE A 482 1.19 -3.74 9.07
N GLY A 483 1.72 -4.96 9.04
CA GLY A 483 2.28 -5.65 10.22
C GLY A 483 1.35 -6.50 11.07
N THR A 484 0.04 -6.43 10.87
CA THR A 484 -0.96 -7.10 11.73
C THR A 484 -0.99 -8.63 11.65
N ALA A 485 -0.25 -9.23 10.73
CA ALA A 485 0.00 -10.67 10.64
C ALA A 485 1.46 -10.93 10.23
N ARG A 486 2.39 -10.17 10.83
CA ARG A 486 3.80 -10.10 10.40
C ARG A 486 4.48 -11.46 10.27
N MET A 487 5.44 -11.53 9.36
CA MET A 487 6.42 -12.60 9.29
C MET A 487 7.26 -12.65 10.57
N GLY A 488 7.75 -13.83 10.92
CA GLY A 488 8.73 -14.02 11.98
C GLY A 488 9.56 -15.28 11.76
N ALA A 489 10.64 -15.45 12.51
CA ALA A 489 11.45 -16.68 12.46
C ALA A 489 10.77 -17.82 13.23
N THR A 490 9.92 -17.48 14.21
CA THR A 490 9.19 -18.45 15.04
C THR A 490 7.71 -18.08 15.20
N ARG A 491 6.90 -19.05 15.63
CA ARG A 491 5.47 -18.86 15.95
C ARG A 491 5.19 -17.83 17.05
N GLY A 492 6.17 -17.50 17.89
CA GLY A 492 6.04 -16.49 18.94
C GLY A 492 6.34 -15.07 18.44
N GLU A 493 7.10 -14.96 17.35
CA GLU A 493 7.54 -13.68 16.78
C GLU A 493 6.61 -13.19 15.67
N GLY A 494 6.05 -14.10 14.88
CA GLY A 494 5.19 -13.78 13.74
C GLY A 494 4.02 -14.76 13.57
N VAL A 495 3.07 -14.38 12.71
CA VAL A 495 1.91 -15.20 12.36
C VAL A 495 2.24 -16.16 11.21
N VAL A 496 3.08 -15.70 10.28
CA VAL A 496 3.54 -16.48 9.13
C VAL A 496 5.06 -16.60 9.12
N ASP A 497 5.55 -17.63 8.45
CA ASP A 497 6.98 -17.86 8.24
C ASP A 497 7.55 -17.02 7.08
N ALA A 498 8.84 -17.22 6.78
CA ALA A 498 9.53 -16.59 5.65
C ALA A 498 8.88 -16.89 4.28
N ASN A 499 8.04 -17.93 4.16
CA ASN A 499 7.34 -18.33 2.94
C ASN A 499 5.89 -17.85 2.90
N LEU A 500 5.49 -16.99 3.84
CA LEU A 500 4.12 -16.50 4.02
C LEU A 500 3.11 -17.58 4.47
N ALA A 501 3.58 -18.76 4.88
CA ALA A 501 2.73 -19.82 5.41
C ALA A 501 2.46 -19.59 6.91
N ALA A 502 1.22 -19.74 7.35
CA ALA A 502 0.89 -19.61 8.77
C ALA A 502 1.51 -20.77 9.57
N PHE A 503 2.18 -20.44 10.69
CA PHE A 503 2.88 -21.45 11.50
C PHE A 503 1.97 -22.57 11.99
N ASP A 504 0.77 -22.22 12.45
CA ASP A 504 -0.19 -23.19 13.00
C ASP A 504 -1.12 -23.79 11.92
N CYS A 505 -1.07 -23.31 10.68
CA CYS A 505 -1.88 -23.76 9.54
C CYS A 505 -1.03 -23.85 8.25
N PRO A 506 -0.28 -24.95 8.01
CA PRO A 506 0.73 -25.00 6.95
C PRO A 506 0.23 -24.84 5.50
N ASN A 507 -1.07 -25.05 5.25
CA ASN A 507 -1.69 -24.84 3.94
C ASN A 507 -2.45 -23.49 3.80
N LEU A 508 -2.36 -22.64 4.83
CA LEU A 508 -2.87 -21.28 4.84
C LEU A 508 -1.72 -20.30 4.63
N TYR A 509 -1.87 -19.42 3.67
CA TYR A 509 -0.90 -18.37 3.35
C TYR A 509 -1.53 -17.00 3.52
N VAL A 510 -0.74 -16.00 3.91
CA VAL A 510 -1.18 -14.61 4.01
C VAL A 510 -0.36 -13.77 3.04
N LEU A 511 -1.03 -13.06 2.14
CA LEU A 511 -0.39 -12.29 1.08
C LEU A 511 -0.88 -10.84 1.11
N GLY A 512 -0.03 -9.93 1.55
CA GLY A 512 -0.32 -8.51 1.64
C GLY A 512 0.61 -7.81 2.61
N SER A 513 0.42 -6.52 2.86
CA SER A 513 1.25 -5.75 3.80
C SER A 513 1.11 -6.18 5.26
N ALA A 514 0.07 -6.94 5.63
CA ALA A 514 -0.07 -7.49 6.97
C ALA A 514 1.16 -8.30 7.40
N VAL A 515 1.87 -8.91 6.45
CA VAL A 515 3.00 -9.80 6.73
C VAL A 515 4.34 -9.08 6.90
N PHE A 516 4.41 -7.76 6.71
CA PHE A 516 5.69 -7.05 6.81
C PHE A 516 6.06 -6.78 8.27
N PRO A 517 7.26 -7.20 8.74
CA PRO A 517 7.76 -6.87 10.07
C PRO A 517 8.00 -5.37 10.29
N THR A 518 8.28 -4.63 9.23
CA THR A 518 8.43 -3.16 9.22
C THR A 518 7.56 -2.52 8.16
N SER A 519 7.23 -1.25 8.35
CA SER A 519 6.55 -0.47 7.30
C SER A 519 7.50 -0.01 6.19
N GLY A 520 8.77 0.25 6.52
CA GLY A 520 9.69 0.96 5.64
C GLY A 520 9.18 2.37 5.30
N GLN A 521 9.91 3.10 4.46
CA GLN A 521 9.40 4.38 3.91
C GLN A 521 8.60 4.20 2.60
N ALA A 522 8.74 3.04 1.96
CA ALA A 522 8.12 2.75 0.67
C ALA A 522 6.62 2.49 0.78
N ASN A 523 5.83 2.97 -0.18
CA ASN A 523 4.45 2.50 -0.33
C ASN A 523 4.44 0.98 -0.61
N PRO A 524 3.60 0.18 0.07
CA PRO A 524 3.80 -1.27 0.12
C PRO A 524 3.40 -2.03 -1.15
N THR A 525 2.65 -1.41 -2.08
CA THR A 525 2.00 -2.13 -3.18
C THR A 525 2.98 -2.84 -4.13
N LEU A 526 4.10 -2.22 -4.49
CA LEU A 526 5.08 -2.86 -5.37
C LEU A 526 5.68 -4.11 -4.70
N SER A 527 6.03 -4.01 -3.42
CA SER A 527 6.55 -5.12 -2.63
C SER A 527 5.50 -6.22 -2.44
N ILE A 528 4.24 -5.88 -2.20
CA ILE A 528 3.12 -6.86 -2.14
C ILE A 528 3.05 -7.67 -3.44
N VAL A 529 3.18 -7.02 -4.60
CA VAL A 529 3.18 -7.69 -5.90
C VAL A 529 4.42 -8.57 -6.07
N ALA A 530 5.60 -8.11 -5.62
CA ALA A 530 6.81 -8.94 -5.60
C ALA A 530 6.66 -10.19 -4.72
N PHE A 531 6.03 -10.06 -3.55
CA PHE A 531 5.70 -11.20 -2.68
C PHE A 531 4.69 -12.15 -3.31
N ALA A 532 3.74 -11.65 -4.11
CA ALA A 532 2.79 -12.48 -4.86
C ALA A 532 3.51 -13.35 -5.91
N VAL A 533 4.49 -12.77 -6.62
CA VAL A 533 5.33 -13.51 -7.58
C VAL A 533 6.16 -14.57 -6.85
N ARG A 534 6.83 -14.20 -5.74
CA ARG A 534 7.62 -15.12 -4.90
C ARG A 534 6.76 -16.29 -4.39
N LEU A 535 5.56 -16.00 -3.91
CA LEU A 535 4.63 -17.03 -3.44
C LEU A 535 4.18 -17.95 -4.58
N ALA A 536 3.93 -17.43 -5.77
CA ALA A 536 3.58 -18.26 -6.93
C ALA A 536 4.68 -19.26 -7.31
N ASP A 537 5.95 -18.84 -7.26
CA ASP A 537 7.11 -19.74 -7.45
C ASP A 537 7.12 -20.86 -6.42
N ARG A 538 6.97 -20.49 -5.13
CA ARG A 538 6.94 -21.45 -4.03
C ARG A 538 5.80 -22.45 -4.17
N LEU A 539 4.58 -21.96 -4.38
CA LEU A 539 3.40 -22.82 -4.48
C LEU A 539 3.52 -23.78 -5.67
N SER A 540 4.06 -23.33 -6.79
CA SER A 540 4.20 -24.16 -7.99
C SER A 540 5.30 -25.21 -7.88
N ALA A 541 6.29 -25.01 -6.99
CA ALA A 541 7.30 -26.01 -6.66
C ALA A 541 6.78 -27.11 -5.71
N ILE A 542 5.68 -26.86 -4.98
CA ILE A 542 5.02 -27.89 -4.16
C ILE A 542 4.18 -28.74 -5.10
N ALA A 543 4.49 -30.05 -5.17
CA ALA A 543 3.76 -31.03 -5.97
C ALA A 543 2.24 -30.81 -5.86
N ALA A 544 1.55 -30.85 -7.01
CA ALA A 544 0.10 -30.94 -7.00
C ALA A 544 -0.28 -32.19 -6.19
N PRO A 545 -1.17 -32.08 -5.20
CA PRO A 545 -1.69 -33.26 -4.52
C PRO A 545 -2.23 -34.23 -5.56
N VAL A 546 -1.91 -35.51 -5.39
CA VAL A 546 -2.42 -36.55 -6.26
C VAL A 546 -3.94 -36.50 -6.16
N ALA A 547 -4.60 -36.14 -7.25
CA ALA A 547 -6.05 -36.25 -7.34
C ALA A 547 -6.42 -37.69 -6.98
N VAL A 548 -7.05 -37.90 -5.84
CA VAL A 548 -7.68 -39.19 -5.54
C VAL A 548 -8.85 -39.29 -6.52
N THR A 549 -8.57 -39.84 -7.70
CA THR A 549 -9.60 -40.30 -8.62
C THR A 549 -10.48 -41.27 -7.84
N ARG A 550 -11.70 -40.83 -7.50
CA ARG A 550 -12.79 -41.72 -7.11
C ARG A 550 -13.13 -42.59 -8.32
N ALA A 551 -12.35 -43.64 -8.53
CA ALA A 551 -12.76 -44.75 -9.37
C ALA A 551 -13.60 -45.69 -8.49
N GLN A 552 -14.91 -45.67 -8.76
CA GLN A 552 -15.84 -46.79 -8.67
C GLN A 552 -15.91 -47.56 -7.33
N ALA A 553 -16.87 -47.17 -6.50
CA ALA A 553 -17.58 -48.09 -5.61
C ALA A 553 -19.06 -48.12 -6.01
N SER A 554 -19.33 -48.73 -7.17
CA SER A 554 -20.67 -49.15 -7.57
C SER A 554 -20.57 -50.35 -8.51
N ALA A 555 -20.20 -51.50 -7.96
CA ALA A 555 -20.59 -52.81 -8.46
C ALA A 555 -20.00 -53.87 -7.53
N HIS A 556 -20.84 -54.82 -7.13
CA HIS A 556 -20.70 -55.97 -6.21
C HIS A 556 -21.64 -55.70 -5.04
N GLY A 557 -22.89 -56.15 -5.08
CA GLY A 557 -23.33 -57.50 -5.46
C GLY A 557 -23.97 -58.09 -4.22
#